data_AF-A0A8C1SJY0-F1
#
_entry.id   AF-A0A8C1SJY0-F1
#
_cell.length_a   1.000
_cell.length_b   1.000
_cell.length_c   1.000
_cell.angle_alpha   90.00
_cell.angle_beta   90.00
_cell.angle_gamma   90.00
#
_symmetry.space_group_name_H-M   'P 1'
#
loop_
_entity.id
_entity.type
_entity.pdbx_description
1 polymer ?
#
loop_
_entity_poly.entity_id
_entity_poly.type
_entity_poly.pdbx_seq_one_letter_code
_entity_poly.pdbx_strand_id
1 'polypeptide(L)'
;KKRHLSIPLQFSTLVQSQKTMTDQSQTDLGLYKPPPTVRGMTELDRAAFSQTVSVPAIRIPTNVLNKAVKSLKKVALQRPGLKRVVEEHSEDGNKDSSEGEHRLLLLDPNSITSADSFGGEEAEALKAYGVPQEIQKYELQLTYENLKSEEILRAVLPEGQDVTSGFSRVGHIAHMNLRDHQLPYRKLIGQVIIDKNPGITCVVNKTNTIDSTYRNFQMEVLAGESNMVAKVRENGVFYEFDFSRVYWNPRLSTEHERIVSLLQRGDTVVDVFAGVGPFAIPAAPGPLNGSCSQGVLHRNLSHASKYSQPLPLLVSESLGRLMNRWSGSGCSSVIS
;
A
#
# COMPACT_ATOMS: atom_id res chain seq x y z
N LYS A 1 -17.54 -20.51 -40.77
CA LYS A 1 -18.11 -21.14 -39.55
C LYS A 1 -17.83 -20.22 -38.36
N LYS A 2 -18.69 -19.21 -38.13
CA LYS A 2 -18.61 -18.31 -36.96
C LYS A 2 -19.19 -19.07 -35.76
N ARG A 3 -18.38 -19.29 -34.70
CA ARG A 3 -18.88 -19.84 -33.43
C ARG A 3 -19.42 -18.66 -32.62
N HIS A 4 -20.74 -18.55 -32.51
CA HIS A 4 -21.35 -17.75 -31.45
C HIS A 4 -21.23 -18.54 -30.15
N LEU A 5 -20.33 -18.12 -29.27
CA LEU A 5 -20.38 -18.52 -27.86
C LEU A 5 -21.26 -17.52 -27.12
N SER A 6 -22.50 -17.92 -26.85
CA SER A 6 -23.28 -17.35 -25.76
C SER A 6 -22.85 -18.07 -24.48
N ILE A 7 -22.03 -17.42 -23.65
CA ILE A 7 -21.63 -17.96 -22.35
C ILE A 7 -22.66 -17.47 -21.32
N PRO A 8 -23.34 -18.36 -20.59
CA PRO A 8 -24.26 -17.96 -19.54
C PRO A 8 -23.48 -17.27 -18.41
N LEU A 9 -23.93 -16.07 -18.04
CA LEU A 9 -23.50 -15.37 -16.83
C LEU A 9 -23.95 -16.17 -15.60
N GLN A 10 -23.17 -17.17 -15.21
CA GLN A 10 -23.25 -17.68 -13.84
C GLN A 10 -22.44 -16.73 -12.97
N PHE A 11 -23.14 -15.82 -12.29
CA PHE A 11 -22.64 -15.15 -11.11
C PHE A 11 -22.37 -16.23 -10.04
N SER A 12 -21.17 -16.79 -10.07
CA SER A 12 -20.61 -17.47 -8.90
C SER A 12 -20.20 -16.38 -7.94
N THR A 13 -21.03 -16.14 -6.93
CA THR A 13 -20.67 -15.39 -5.72
C THR A 13 -19.62 -16.18 -4.94
N LEU A 14 -18.40 -16.21 -5.47
CA LEU A 14 -17.22 -16.49 -4.68
C LEU A 14 -16.88 -15.21 -3.92
N VAL A 15 -17.60 -15.02 -2.81
CA VAL A 15 -17.23 -14.11 -1.72
C VAL A 15 -15.87 -14.61 -1.21
N GLN A 16 -14.78 -14.11 -1.80
CA GLN A 16 -13.50 -14.14 -1.13
C GLN A 16 -13.57 -13.14 0.01
N SER A 17 -13.98 -13.71 1.14
CA SER A 17 -13.83 -13.25 2.50
C SER A 17 -12.83 -12.10 2.60
N GLN A 18 -13.35 -10.92 2.94
CA GLN A 18 -12.57 -9.94 3.67
C GLN A 18 -12.04 -10.68 4.90
N LYS A 19 -10.74 -10.96 4.93
CA LYS A 19 -10.06 -11.10 6.21
C LYS A 19 -10.17 -9.74 6.87
N THR A 20 -11.23 -9.56 7.67
CA THR A 20 -11.05 -8.97 8.98
C THR A 20 -9.89 -9.73 9.59
N MET A 21 -8.71 -9.11 9.57
CA MET A 21 -7.63 -9.58 10.42
C MET A 21 -8.13 -9.35 11.84
N THR A 22 -8.80 -10.36 12.38
CA THR A 22 -8.89 -10.54 13.80
C THR A 22 -7.47 -10.54 14.32
N ASP A 23 -7.25 -9.55 15.16
CA ASP A 23 -6.08 -9.26 15.93
C ASP A 23 -5.46 -10.54 16.51
N GLN A 24 -4.42 -11.04 15.85
CA GLN A 24 -3.41 -11.89 16.46
C GLN A 24 -2.16 -11.03 16.72
N SER A 25 -2.32 -9.85 17.33
CA SER A 25 -1.23 -9.28 18.13
C SER A 25 -1.24 -9.97 19.50
N GLN A 26 -0.54 -11.10 19.56
CA GLN A 26 -0.14 -11.66 20.83
C GLN A 26 0.68 -10.61 21.58
N THR A 27 0.08 -10.10 22.68
CA THR A 27 0.76 -9.55 23.86
C THR A 27 1.89 -8.55 23.57
N ASP A 28 1.55 -7.40 23.02
CA ASP A 28 2.44 -6.24 23.07
C ASP A 28 2.21 -5.58 24.43
N LEU A 29 3.19 -5.62 25.35
CA LEU A 29 3.16 -4.99 26.69
C LEU A 29 2.94 -3.46 26.67
N GLY A 30 2.47 -2.88 25.57
CA GLY A 30 2.30 -1.45 25.36
C GLY A 30 3.63 -0.68 25.32
N LEU A 31 4.75 -1.38 25.47
CA LEU A 31 6.06 -0.80 25.71
C LEU A 31 6.56 0.03 24.52
N TYR A 32 6.17 -0.36 23.30
CA TYR A 32 6.58 0.30 22.06
C TYR A 32 5.50 1.23 21.48
N LYS A 33 4.41 1.49 22.22
CA LYS A 33 3.36 2.42 21.78
C LYS A 33 3.87 3.85 21.87
N PRO A 34 3.54 4.73 20.91
CA PRO A 34 3.92 6.14 21.01
C PRO A 34 3.37 6.79 22.29
N PRO A 35 4.02 7.86 22.78
CA PRO A 35 3.57 8.58 23.97
C PRO A 35 2.09 9.01 23.88
N PRO A 36 1.29 8.89 24.95
CA PRO A 36 -0.11 9.29 24.93
C PRO A 36 -0.31 10.80 24.71
N THR A 37 0.75 11.60 24.89
CA THR A 37 0.77 13.05 24.69
C THR A 37 0.53 13.47 23.24
N VAL A 38 0.74 12.59 22.25
CA VAL A 38 0.52 12.90 20.83
C VAL A 38 -0.95 12.83 20.41
N ARG A 39 -1.85 12.40 21.32
CA ARG A 39 -3.27 12.23 21.04
C ARG A 39 -3.93 13.58 20.72
N GLY A 40 -4.72 13.62 19.64
CA GLY A 40 -5.43 14.82 19.19
C GLY A 40 -4.55 15.83 18.47
N MET A 41 -3.27 15.52 18.23
CA MET A 41 -2.37 16.35 17.43
C MET A 41 -2.91 16.54 16.00
N THR A 42 -3.03 17.78 15.54
CA THR A 42 -3.50 18.11 14.18
C THR A 42 -2.38 18.55 13.24
N GLU A 43 -1.27 19.04 13.80
CA GLU A 43 -0.05 19.40 13.09
C GLU A 43 1.09 18.46 13.51
N LEU A 44 1.78 17.86 12.55
CA LEU A 44 2.75 16.81 12.84
C LEU A 44 4.01 17.38 13.52
N ASP A 45 4.16 17.10 14.81
CA ASP A 45 5.42 17.24 15.53
C ASP A 45 6.10 15.87 15.68
N ARG A 46 7.19 15.66 14.95
CA ARG A 46 7.96 14.41 14.97
C ARG A 46 8.71 14.21 16.29
N ALA A 47 9.11 15.30 16.96
CA ALA A 47 9.88 15.22 18.19
C ALA A 47 9.02 14.66 19.34
N ALA A 48 7.72 14.95 19.35
CA ALA A 48 6.76 14.47 20.33
C ALA A 48 6.59 12.93 20.35
N PHE A 49 7.03 12.22 19.31
CA PHE A 49 7.03 10.74 19.27
C PHE A 49 8.25 10.11 19.94
N SER A 50 9.21 10.92 20.40
CA SER A 50 10.44 10.44 21.02
C SER A 50 10.17 9.92 22.43
N GLN A 51 10.62 8.71 22.72
CA GLN A 51 10.54 8.10 24.05
C GLN A 51 11.69 7.14 24.30
N THR A 52 12.13 7.07 25.55
CA THR A 52 13.11 6.09 26.00
C THR A 52 12.40 4.86 26.54
N VAL A 53 12.77 3.68 26.05
CA VAL A 53 12.22 2.40 26.50
C VAL A 53 13.35 1.51 27.01
N SER A 54 13.19 0.95 28.21
CA SER A 54 14.13 -0.03 28.75
C SER A 54 13.86 -1.41 28.17
N VAL A 55 14.86 -1.97 27.48
CA VAL A 55 14.80 -3.33 26.90
C VAL A 55 15.91 -4.21 27.46
N PRO A 56 15.69 -5.52 27.63
CA PRO A 56 16.74 -6.44 28.03
C PRO A 56 17.76 -6.59 26.89
N ALA A 57 19.03 -6.64 27.25
CA ALA A 57 20.13 -6.84 26.32
C ALA A 57 21.14 -7.83 26.92
N ILE A 58 21.85 -8.56 26.06
CA ILE A 58 22.91 -9.48 26.45
C ILE A 58 24.22 -9.08 25.76
N ARG A 59 25.31 -9.15 26.52
CA ARG A 59 26.66 -8.84 26.03
C ARG A 59 27.24 -10.03 25.28
N ILE A 60 27.59 -9.84 24.01
CA ILE A 60 28.09 -10.90 23.13
C ILE A 60 29.45 -10.51 22.55
N PRO A 61 30.48 -11.35 22.67
CA PRO A 61 31.77 -11.15 22.00
C PRO A 61 31.64 -11.12 20.47
N THR A 62 32.40 -10.24 19.79
CA THR A 62 32.25 -10.02 18.34
C THR A 62 32.64 -11.23 17.48
N ASN A 63 33.54 -12.09 17.97
CA ASN A 63 33.94 -13.33 17.30
C ASN A 63 32.79 -14.36 17.16
N VAL A 64 31.82 -14.37 18.09
CA VAL A 64 30.69 -15.31 18.11
C VAL A 64 29.34 -14.66 17.76
N LEU A 65 29.31 -13.34 17.60
CA LEU A 65 28.10 -12.54 17.35
C LEU A 65 27.19 -13.11 16.27
N ASN A 66 27.71 -13.40 15.08
CA ASN A 66 26.89 -13.89 13.97
C ASN A 66 26.26 -15.25 14.25
N LYS A 67 26.96 -16.13 14.99
CA LYS A 67 26.44 -17.44 15.40
C LYS A 67 25.38 -17.27 16.47
N ALA A 68 25.66 -16.44 17.49
CA ALA A 68 24.74 -16.17 18.58
C ALA A 68 23.45 -15.49 18.09
N VAL A 69 23.52 -14.48 17.22
CA VAL A 69 22.34 -13.82 16.62
C VAL A 69 21.48 -14.80 15.82
N LYS A 70 22.10 -15.80 15.17
CA LYS A 70 21.37 -16.84 14.44
C LYS A 70 20.62 -17.78 15.38
N SER A 71 21.27 -18.23 16.45
CA SER A 71 20.66 -19.09 17.48
C SER A 71 19.57 -18.36 18.26
N LEU A 72 19.79 -17.10 18.61
CA LEU A 72 18.88 -16.27 19.40
C LEU A 72 17.87 -15.50 18.54
N LYS A 73 17.69 -15.87 17.27
CA LYS A 73 16.83 -15.11 16.36
C LYS A 73 15.42 -14.97 16.92
N LYS A 74 14.88 -16.02 17.56
CA LYS A 74 13.51 -16.08 18.11
C LYS A 74 13.31 -15.13 19.30
N VAL A 75 14.31 -15.01 20.16
CA VAL A 75 14.24 -14.20 21.40
C VAL A 75 14.83 -12.80 21.25
N ALA A 76 15.59 -12.55 20.18
CA ALA A 76 16.11 -11.23 19.88
C ALA A 76 15.00 -10.30 19.38
N LEU A 77 15.13 -9.00 19.67
CA LEU A 77 14.16 -7.98 19.28
C LEU A 77 13.91 -8.02 17.76
N GLN A 78 12.65 -8.21 17.37
CA GLN A 78 12.21 -8.34 15.98
C GLN A 78 11.33 -7.16 15.56
N ARG A 79 11.92 -5.97 15.45
CA ARG A 79 11.17 -4.78 15.05
C ARG A 79 11.80 -4.10 13.83
N PRO A 80 11.04 -3.94 12.72
CA PRO A 80 11.54 -3.22 11.54
C PRO A 80 12.00 -1.81 11.90
N GLY A 81 13.13 -1.37 11.34
CA GLY A 81 13.67 -0.03 11.59
C GLY A 81 14.45 0.13 12.90
N LEU A 82 14.55 -0.92 13.73
CA LEU A 82 15.41 -0.94 14.92
C LEU A 82 16.61 -1.86 14.72
N LYS A 83 17.78 -1.39 15.15
CA LYS A 83 18.99 -2.21 15.17
C LYS A 83 18.87 -3.23 16.29
N ARG A 84 19.03 -4.50 15.93
CA ARG A 84 19.04 -5.61 16.90
C ARG A 84 20.33 -5.68 17.71
N VAL A 85 21.44 -5.25 17.11
CA VAL A 85 22.75 -5.23 17.74
C VAL A 85 23.21 -3.79 17.86
N VAL A 86 23.64 -3.40 19.05
CA VAL A 86 24.10 -2.06 19.37
C VAL A 86 25.49 -2.14 19.98
N GLU A 87 26.25 -1.06 19.84
CA GLU A 87 27.55 -0.91 20.48
C GLU A 87 27.35 -0.57 21.96
N GLU A 88 28.22 -1.11 22.79
CA GLU A 88 28.27 -0.77 24.20
C GLU A 88 29.01 0.56 24.34
N HIS A 89 28.29 1.65 24.60
CA HIS A 89 28.90 2.92 24.94
C HIS A 89 28.94 3.02 26.46
N SER A 90 30.14 2.92 27.05
CA SER A 90 30.36 3.31 28.43
C SER A 90 30.36 4.84 28.54
N GLU A 91 29.53 5.40 29.42
CA GLU A 91 29.44 6.85 29.65
C GLU A 91 30.72 7.44 30.26
N ASP A 92 31.63 6.60 30.76
CA ASP A 92 32.95 7.03 31.22
C ASP A 92 33.92 7.12 30.04
N GLY A 93 34.34 8.35 29.72
CA GLY A 93 35.23 8.71 28.61
C GLY A 93 36.66 8.19 28.69
N ASN A 94 36.88 6.96 29.17
CA ASN A 94 38.16 6.31 29.11
C ASN A 94 38.31 5.59 27.76
N LYS A 95 39.03 6.22 26.82
CA LYS A 95 39.44 5.65 25.53
C LYS A 95 40.51 4.56 25.71
N ASP A 96 40.23 3.54 26.49
CA ASP A 96 41.07 2.34 26.60
C ASP A 96 40.51 1.24 25.70
N SER A 97 40.98 1.24 24.45
CA SER A 97 41.41 0.07 23.66
C SER A 97 40.57 -1.23 23.62
N SER A 98 39.26 -1.17 23.89
CA SER A 98 38.31 -2.29 23.75
C SER A 98 37.08 -1.96 22.89
N GLU A 99 37.17 -0.90 22.07
CA GLU A 99 36.19 -0.59 21.02
C GLU A 99 36.06 -1.77 20.05
N GLY A 100 35.04 -2.61 20.25
CA GLY A 100 34.69 -3.71 19.35
C GLY A 100 34.95 -5.13 19.86
N GLU A 101 35.31 -5.34 21.13
CA GLU A 101 35.44 -6.70 21.67
C GLU A 101 34.06 -7.34 21.95
N HIS A 102 33.11 -6.53 22.43
CA HIS A 102 31.74 -6.96 22.72
C HIS A 102 30.70 -6.05 22.06
N ARG A 103 29.52 -6.62 21.77
CA ARG A 103 28.34 -5.90 21.31
C ARG A 103 27.11 -6.36 22.07
N LEU A 104 26.12 -5.49 22.16
CA LEU A 104 24.87 -5.77 22.85
C LEU A 104 23.84 -6.28 21.86
N LEU A 105 23.28 -7.46 22.14
CA LEU A 105 22.11 -7.98 21.44
C LEU A 105 20.86 -7.62 22.23
N LEU A 106 19.98 -6.81 21.62
CA LEU A 106 18.68 -6.46 22.21
C LEU A 106 17.74 -7.66 22.12
N LEU A 107 17.12 -8.00 23.25
CA LEU A 107 16.19 -9.10 23.41
C LEU A 107 14.75 -8.56 23.46
N ASP A 108 13.79 -9.39 23.08
CA ASP A 108 12.37 -9.04 23.17
C ASP A 108 11.91 -9.16 24.64
N PRO A 109 11.46 -8.05 25.28
CA PRO A 109 10.98 -8.05 26.66
C PRO A 109 9.84 -9.04 26.94
N ASN A 110 9.03 -9.37 25.92
CA ASN A 110 7.94 -10.34 26.07
C ASN A 110 8.46 -11.78 26.15
N SER A 111 9.64 -12.03 25.57
CA SER A 111 10.25 -13.37 25.54
C SER A 111 11.22 -13.61 26.68
N ILE A 112 11.93 -12.57 27.11
CA ILE A 112 12.99 -12.68 28.11
C ILE A 112 12.86 -11.55 29.11
N THR A 113 12.65 -11.92 30.38
CA THR A 113 12.60 -10.98 31.51
C THR A 113 13.78 -11.18 32.48
N SER A 114 14.32 -12.41 32.55
CA SER A 114 15.44 -12.79 33.42
C SER A 114 16.33 -13.85 32.78
N ALA A 115 17.51 -14.12 33.38
CA ALA A 115 18.47 -15.12 32.90
C ALA A 115 17.89 -16.55 32.81
N ASP A 116 16.82 -16.85 33.56
CA ASP A 116 16.13 -18.15 33.51
C ASP A 116 15.09 -18.24 32.39
N SER A 117 14.82 -17.14 31.67
CA SER A 117 13.82 -17.08 30.60
C SER A 117 14.32 -17.66 29.27
N PHE A 118 15.61 -17.98 29.14
CA PHE A 118 16.14 -18.63 27.94
C PHE A 118 15.65 -20.08 27.84
N GLY A 119 15.19 -20.49 26.66
CA GLY A 119 14.86 -21.89 26.39
C GLY A 119 16.10 -22.79 26.39
N GLY A 120 15.89 -24.11 26.43
CA GLY A 120 16.99 -25.09 26.49
C GLY A 120 17.97 -24.98 25.32
N GLU A 121 17.46 -24.76 24.10
CA GLU A 121 18.27 -24.59 22.89
C GLU A 121 19.11 -23.29 22.95
N GLU A 122 18.49 -22.18 23.37
CA GLU A 122 19.17 -20.89 23.48
C GLU A 122 20.24 -20.90 24.58
N ALA A 123 19.91 -21.49 25.74
CA ALA A 123 20.81 -21.57 26.88
C ALA A 123 22.03 -22.45 26.59
N GLU A 124 21.84 -23.59 25.92
CA GLU A 124 22.92 -24.47 25.50
C GLU A 124 23.83 -23.80 24.46
N ALA A 125 23.24 -23.09 23.49
CA ALA A 125 24.00 -22.33 22.50
C ALA A 125 24.85 -21.22 23.15
N LEU A 126 24.28 -20.46 24.09
CA LEU A 126 25.01 -19.41 24.82
C LEU A 126 26.20 -19.99 25.59
N LYS A 127 26.02 -21.12 26.29
CA LYS A 127 27.09 -21.83 26.98
C LYS A 127 28.16 -22.35 26.02
N ALA A 128 27.77 -22.95 24.89
CA ALA A 128 28.69 -23.45 23.88
C ALA A 128 29.56 -22.34 23.26
N TYR A 129 29.04 -21.11 23.21
CA TYR A 129 29.77 -19.94 22.71
C TYR A 129 30.53 -19.16 23.79
N GLY A 130 30.48 -19.60 25.06
CA GLY A 130 31.12 -18.90 26.17
C GLY A 130 30.51 -17.53 26.47
N VAL A 131 29.23 -17.34 26.16
CA VAL A 131 28.53 -16.07 26.40
C VAL A 131 27.82 -16.14 27.76
N PRO A 132 28.15 -15.25 28.71
CA PRO A 132 27.47 -15.21 30.01
C PRO A 132 25.99 -14.81 29.81
N GLN A 133 25.09 -15.48 30.52
CA GLN A 133 23.63 -15.21 30.46
C GLN A 133 23.23 -13.99 31.31
N GLU A 134 24.11 -12.99 31.37
CA GLU A 134 23.89 -11.76 32.12
C GLU A 134 23.04 -10.81 31.29
N ILE A 135 21.85 -10.49 31.80
CA ILE A 135 20.94 -9.56 31.16
C ILE A 135 21.14 -8.18 31.76
N GLN A 136 21.53 -7.24 30.91
CA GLN A 136 21.58 -5.83 31.25
C GLN A 136 20.36 -5.09 30.69
N LYS A 137 19.95 -4.02 31.36
CA LYS A 137 18.93 -3.11 30.82
C LYS A 137 19.60 -2.12 29.89
N TYR A 138 19.05 -1.98 28.69
CA TYR A 138 19.49 -1.02 27.70
C TYR A 138 18.39 0.02 27.45
N GLU A 139 18.74 1.30 27.51
CA GLU A 139 17.83 2.39 27.20
C GLU A 139 17.76 2.62 25.69
N LEU A 140 16.71 2.08 25.08
CA LEU A 140 16.45 2.22 23.66
C LEU A 140 15.67 3.52 23.39
N GLN A 141 16.26 4.38 22.57
CA GLN A 141 15.59 5.58 22.06
C GLN A 141 14.67 5.20 20.89
N LEU A 142 13.36 5.31 21.10
CA LEU A 142 12.36 5.17 20.06
C LEU A 142 11.95 6.54 19.57
N THR A 143 12.07 6.76 18.26
CA THR A 143 11.71 8.02 17.61
C THR A 143 10.62 7.81 16.58
N TYR A 144 10.12 8.91 16.00
CA TYR A 144 9.18 8.88 14.87
C TYR A 144 9.63 7.91 13.76
N GLU A 145 10.93 7.81 13.49
CA GLU A 145 11.44 6.95 12.41
C GLU A 145 11.32 5.45 12.67
N ASN A 146 11.21 5.04 13.94
CA ASN A 146 11.07 3.65 14.33
C ASN A 146 9.59 3.18 14.37
N LEU A 147 8.66 4.07 13.99
CA LEU A 147 7.22 3.82 14.00
C LEU A 147 6.65 3.70 12.58
N LYS A 148 5.72 2.77 12.41
CA LYS A 148 4.93 2.62 11.17
C LYS A 148 3.83 3.66 11.11
N SER A 149 3.34 3.98 9.91
CA SER A 149 2.23 4.91 9.71
C SER A 149 1.01 4.55 10.56
N GLU A 150 0.65 3.27 10.63
CA GLU A 150 -0.50 2.82 11.41
C GLU A 150 -0.32 3.09 12.91
N GLU A 151 0.87 2.87 13.47
CA GLU A 151 1.15 3.11 14.89
C GLU A 151 1.07 4.61 15.22
N ILE A 152 1.62 5.45 14.34
CA ILE A 152 1.57 6.91 14.44
C ILE A 152 0.12 7.38 14.41
N LEU A 153 -0.64 6.99 13.38
CA LEU A 153 -2.01 7.44 13.21
C LEU A 153 -2.92 6.92 14.32
N ARG A 154 -2.72 5.67 14.79
CA ARG A 154 -3.46 5.10 15.92
C ARG A 154 -3.19 5.83 17.24
N ALA A 155 -1.98 6.35 17.43
CA ALA A 155 -1.64 7.14 18.62
C ALA A 155 -2.18 8.58 18.56
N VAL A 156 -2.24 9.17 17.36
CA VAL A 156 -2.71 10.55 17.18
C VAL A 156 -4.24 10.64 17.15
N LEU A 157 -4.91 9.77 16.39
CA LEU A 157 -6.37 9.85 16.22
C LEU A 157 -7.09 9.51 17.53
N PRO A 158 -8.29 10.06 17.81
CA PRO A 158 -9.07 9.71 19.00
C PRO A 158 -9.34 8.20 19.13
N GLU A 159 -9.46 7.71 20.37
CA GLU A 159 -9.74 6.29 20.63
C GLU A 159 -11.11 5.87 20.07
N GLY A 160 -11.21 4.60 19.67
CA GLY A 160 -12.44 4.05 19.08
C GLY A 160 -12.72 4.48 17.63
N GLN A 161 -11.84 5.26 17.01
CA GLN A 161 -11.93 5.62 15.60
C GLN A 161 -11.12 4.66 14.72
N ASP A 162 -11.65 4.38 13.52
CA ASP A 162 -10.93 3.59 12.53
C ASP A 162 -9.70 4.35 12.04
N VAL A 163 -8.57 3.64 11.96
CA VAL A 163 -7.32 4.17 11.39
C VAL A 163 -7.32 3.88 9.90
N THR A 164 -7.50 4.90 9.05
CA THR A 164 -7.36 4.75 7.58
C THR A 164 -5.88 4.75 7.19
N SER A 165 -5.22 3.61 7.36
CA SER A 165 -3.86 3.39 6.86
C SER A 165 -3.84 2.91 5.40
N GLY A 166 -4.95 2.36 4.90
CA GLY A 166 -5.07 1.87 3.53
C GLY A 166 -5.26 2.99 2.51
N PHE A 167 -4.40 3.05 1.50
CA PHE A 167 -4.52 3.96 0.35
C PHE A 167 -4.29 3.22 -0.97
N SER A 168 -4.69 3.83 -2.08
CA SER A 168 -4.34 3.33 -3.42
C SER A 168 -3.18 4.14 -3.97
N ARG A 169 -2.11 3.47 -4.42
CA ARG A 169 -0.96 4.14 -5.04
C ARG A 169 -1.14 4.25 -6.55
N VAL A 170 -0.95 5.45 -7.09
CA VAL A 170 -0.96 5.75 -8.52
C VAL A 170 0.34 6.49 -8.84
N GLY A 171 1.39 5.73 -9.16
CA GLY A 171 2.73 6.29 -9.40
C GLY A 171 3.32 6.86 -8.12
N HIS A 172 3.58 8.17 -8.10
CA HIS A 172 4.02 8.94 -6.93
C HIS A 172 2.87 9.49 -6.09
N ILE A 173 1.61 9.28 -6.50
CA ILE A 173 0.42 9.81 -5.83
C ILE A 173 -0.17 8.74 -4.90
N ALA A 174 -0.43 9.08 -3.64
CA ALA A 174 -1.25 8.29 -2.73
C ALA A 174 -2.68 8.84 -2.71
N HIS A 175 -3.64 8.02 -3.12
CA HIS A 175 -5.06 8.35 -3.11
C HIS A 175 -5.73 7.76 -1.86
N MET A 176 -6.17 8.65 -0.98
CA MET A 176 -6.86 8.35 0.28
C MET A 176 -8.37 8.57 0.18
N ASN A 177 -9.11 7.87 1.05
CA ASN A 177 -10.54 8.07 1.26
C ASN A 177 -10.78 8.34 2.74
N LEU A 178 -10.56 9.58 3.16
CA LEU A 178 -10.74 9.99 4.55
C LEU A 178 -12.23 10.09 4.89
N ARG A 179 -12.58 9.70 6.13
CA ARG A 179 -13.92 9.86 6.70
C ARG A 179 -14.03 11.18 7.44
N ASP A 180 -15.25 11.64 7.72
CA ASP A 180 -15.52 12.95 8.33
C ASP A 180 -14.75 13.20 9.63
N HIS A 181 -14.66 12.19 10.52
CA HIS A 181 -13.91 12.31 11.78
C HIS A 181 -12.38 12.44 11.60
N GLN A 182 -11.87 12.11 10.42
CA GLN A 182 -10.45 12.16 10.08
C GLN A 182 -10.08 13.45 9.35
N LEU A 183 -11.06 14.18 8.79
CA LEU A 183 -10.86 15.44 8.08
C LEU A 183 -10.16 16.53 8.93
N PRO A 184 -10.35 16.61 10.26
CA PRO A 184 -9.56 17.52 11.11
C PRO A 184 -8.06 17.22 11.09
N TYR A 185 -7.68 15.96 10.87
CA TYR A 185 -6.30 15.46 10.88
C TYR A 185 -5.70 15.31 9.49
N ARG A 186 -6.42 15.71 8.43
CA ARG A 186 -6.10 15.38 7.04
C ARG A 186 -4.68 15.76 6.59
N LYS A 187 -4.19 16.92 7.03
CA LYS A 187 -2.81 17.38 6.73
C LYS A 187 -1.76 16.51 7.41
N LEU A 188 -1.95 16.20 8.69
CA LEU A 188 -1.08 15.30 9.44
C LEU A 188 -1.07 13.91 8.82
N ILE A 189 -2.25 13.36 8.49
CA ILE A 189 -2.35 12.07 7.82
C ILE A 189 -1.57 12.09 6.51
N GLY A 190 -1.76 13.11 5.68
CA GLY A 190 -1.01 13.29 4.44
C GLY A 190 0.51 13.28 4.66
N GLN A 191 1.00 14.01 5.65
CA GLN A 191 2.43 14.09 5.93
C GLN A 191 3.01 12.75 6.42
N VAL A 192 2.29 12.04 7.29
CA VAL A 192 2.69 10.71 7.77
C VAL A 192 2.78 9.71 6.62
N ILE A 193 1.85 9.78 5.65
CA ILE A 193 1.90 8.90 4.47
C ILE A 193 3.12 9.21 3.61
N ILE A 194 3.45 10.48 3.36
CA ILE A 194 4.66 10.85 2.61
C ILE A 194 5.92 10.35 3.32
N ASP A 195 6.07 10.67 4.61
CA ASP A 195 7.27 10.35 5.39
C ASP A 195 7.56 8.85 5.42
N LYS A 196 6.52 8.01 5.48
CA LYS A 196 6.64 6.56 5.68
C LYS A 196 6.58 5.72 4.42
N ASN A 197 6.33 6.33 3.26
CA ASN A 197 6.20 5.59 2.00
C ASN A 197 7.13 6.17 0.93
N PRO A 198 8.36 5.66 0.82
CA PRO A 198 9.33 6.12 -0.17
C PRO A 198 8.77 6.09 -1.61
N GLY A 199 9.01 7.19 -2.33
CA GLY A 199 8.55 7.38 -3.70
C GLY A 199 7.11 7.88 -3.83
N ILE A 200 6.43 8.18 -2.72
CA ILE A 200 5.20 8.98 -2.71
C ILE A 200 5.59 10.43 -2.46
N THR A 201 5.21 11.34 -3.35
CA THR A 201 5.49 12.78 -3.23
C THR A 201 4.23 13.63 -3.19
N CYS A 202 3.07 13.05 -3.49
CA CYS A 202 1.77 13.71 -3.45
C CYS A 202 0.75 12.81 -2.74
N VAL A 203 0.00 13.36 -1.79
CA VAL A 203 -1.11 12.66 -1.13
C VAL A 203 -2.39 13.44 -1.35
N VAL A 204 -3.42 12.75 -1.83
CA VAL A 204 -4.70 13.36 -2.18
C VAL A 204 -5.86 12.64 -1.51
N ASN A 205 -6.90 13.38 -1.21
CA ASN A 205 -8.18 12.85 -0.75
C ASN A 205 -9.25 13.03 -1.82
N LYS A 206 -10.09 12.01 -1.95
CA LYS A 206 -11.31 12.09 -2.76
C LYS A 206 -12.34 12.97 -2.05
N THR A 207 -12.81 14.04 -2.69
CA THR A 207 -13.98 14.76 -2.19
C THR A 207 -15.26 14.15 -2.77
N ASN A 208 -16.37 14.25 -2.03
CA ASN A 208 -17.66 13.65 -2.42
C ASN A 208 -18.38 14.41 -3.56
N THR A 209 -17.79 15.48 -4.08
CA THR A 209 -18.36 16.25 -5.19
C THR A 209 -18.00 15.56 -6.51
N ILE A 210 -18.98 14.88 -7.11
CA ILE A 210 -18.84 14.21 -8.41
C ILE A 210 -19.18 15.23 -9.51
N ASP A 211 -18.26 15.47 -10.45
CA ASP A 211 -18.61 16.11 -11.72
C ASP A 211 -19.24 15.05 -12.65
N SER A 212 -20.51 15.27 -12.99
CA SER A 212 -21.42 14.27 -13.56
C SER A 212 -21.10 13.87 -15.01
N THR A 213 -20.29 14.65 -15.73
CA THR A 213 -20.05 14.42 -17.16
C THR A 213 -18.87 13.49 -17.43
N TYR A 214 -17.80 13.56 -16.62
CA TYR A 214 -16.57 12.77 -16.82
C TYR A 214 -16.24 11.84 -15.65
N ARG A 215 -17.11 11.78 -14.62
CA ARG A 215 -16.90 10.95 -13.41
C ARG A 215 -15.57 11.26 -12.70
N ASN A 216 -15.05 12.48 -12.88
CA ASN A 216 -13.84 12.95 -12.23
C ASN A 216 -14.20 13.43 -10.83
N PHE A 217 -13.45 12.97 -9.83
CA PHE A 217 -13.61 13.42 -8.45
C PHE A 217 -12.72 14.65 -8.25
N GLN A 218 -13.27 15.69 -7.61
CA GLN A 218 -12.41 16.75 -7.11
C GLN A 218 -11.46 16.14 -6.06
N MET A 219 -10.17 16.43 -6.21
CA MET A 219 -9.14 15.94 -5.31
C MET A 219 -8.59 17.09 -4.49
N GLU A 220 -8.60 16.92 -3.17
CA GLU A 220 -7.90 17.81 -2.25
C GLU A 220 -6.50 17.28 -2.03
N VAL A 221 -5.47 18.11 -2.22
CA VAL A 221 -4.10 17.77 -1.84
C VAL A 221 -3.98 17.85 -0.32
N LEU A 222 -3.63 16.73 0.32
CA LEU A 222 -3.43 16.64 1.77
C LEU A 222 -2.02 17.05 2.18
N ALA A 223 -1.02 16.61 1.41
CA ALA A 223 0.39 16.89 1.64
C ALA A 223 1.21 16.70 0.36
N GLY A 224 2.40 17.29 0.33
CA GLY A 224 3.36 17.15 -0.76
C GLY A 224 3.11 18.09 -1.94
N GLU A 225 3.66 17.74 -3.10
CA GLU A 225 3.53 18.53 -4.32
C GLU A 225 2.15 18.37 -4.96
N SER A 226 1.66 19.41 -5.64
CA SER A 226 0.37 19.40 -6.36
C SER A 226 0.45 18.74 -7.76
N ASN A 227 1.49 17.94 -8.01
CA ASN A 227 1.70 17.29 -9.30
C ASN A 227 0.79 16.06 -9.48
N MET A 228 -0.26 16.21 -10.30
CA MET A 228 -1.23 15.15 -10.61
C MET A 228 -0.84 14.29 -11.83
N VAL A 229 0.30 14.56 -12.48
CA VAL A 229 0.75 13.78 -13.65
C VAL A 229 1.44 12.50 -13.18
N ALA A 230 0.68 11.41 -13.12
CA ALA A 230 1.15 10.12 -12.66
C ALA A 230 1.78 9.30 -13.79
N LYS A 231 2.89 8.63 -13.47
CA LYS A 231 3.50 7.59 -14.31
C LYS A 231 3.32 6.25 -13.63
N VAL A 232 2.64 5.32 -14.30
CA VAL A 232 2.33 3.99 -13.75
C VAL A 232 2.74 2.91 -14.73
N ARG A 233 3.04 1.72 -14.19
CA ARG A 233 3.27 0.51 -14.95
C ARG A 233 2.21 -0.50 -14.58
N GLU A 234 1.44 -0.96 -15.56
CA GLU A 234 0.43 -2.01 -15.39
C GLU A 234 0.65 -3.07 -16.48
N ASN A 235 0.75 -4.34 -16.08
CA ASN A 235 0.91 -5.49 -16.99
C ASN A 235 2.02 -5.30 -18.04
N GLY A 236 3.14 -4.69 -17.64
CA GLY A 236 4.29 -4.43 -18.51
C GLY A 236 4.19 -3.15 -19.36
N VAL A 237 3.04 -2.49 -19.41
CA VAL A 237 2.80 -1.25 -20.18
C VAL A 237 2.95 -0.03 -19.26
N PHE A 238 3.55 1.03 -19.80
CA PHE A 238 3.69 2.32 -19.10
C PHE A 238 2.60 3.28 -19.53
N TYR A 239 2.01 3.96 -18.56
CA TYR A 239 0.99 4.98 -18.76
C TYR A 239 1.45 6.27 -18.09
N GLU A 240 1.19 7.40 -18.75
CA GLU A 240 1.41 8.74 -18.22
C GLU A 240 0.14 9.56 -18.44
N PHE A 241 -0.46 10.04 -17.35
CA PHE A 241 -1.73 10.75 -17.41
C PHE A 241 -1.91 11.68 -16.21
N ASP A 242 -2.77 12.68 -16.36
CA ASP A 242 -3.21 13.55 -15.28
C ASP A 242 -4.34 12.88 -14.48
N PHE A 243 -4.03 12.43 -13.27
CA PHE A 243 -4.96 11.69 -12.40
C PHE A 243 -6.18 12.53 -11.99
N SER A 244 -6.11 13.87 -12.07
CA SER A 244 -7.26 14.75 -11.79
C SER A 244 -8.32 14.77 -12.89
N ARG A 245 -7.98 14.26 -14.08
CA ARG A 245 -8.81 14.38 -15.28
C ARG A 245 -9.29 13.05 -15.83
N VAL A 246 -8.80 11.94 -15.29
CA VAL A 246 -9.09 10.60 -15.79
C VAL A 246 -9.42 9.64 -14.65
N TYR A 247 -10.27 8.67 -14.92
CA TYR A 247 -10.50 7.56 -14.02
C TYR A 247 -9.37 6.52 -14.14
N TRP A 248 -8.73 6.19 -13.02
CA TRP A 248 -7.76 5.11 -12.92
C TRP A 248 -7.94 4.31 -11.63
N ASN A 249 -7.95 2.97 -11.73
CA ASN A 249 -8.06 2.08 -10.59
C ASN A 249 -7.06 0.91 -10.72
N PRO A 250 -5.95 0.90 -9.97
CA PRO A 250 -4.92 -0.14 -10.09
C PRO A 250 -5.41 -1.54 -9.69
N ARG A 251 -6.55 -1.64 -8.98
CA ARG A 251 -7.13 -2.93 -8.57
C ARG A 251 -7.76 -3.70 -9.74
N LEU A 252 -7.99 -3.05 -10.87
CA LEU A 252 -8.55 -3.69 -12.06
C LEU A 252 -7.48 -4.32 -12.97
N SER A 253 -6.19 -4.16 -12.64
CA SER A 253 -5.06 -4.67 -13.43
C SER A 253 -5.18 -6.15 -13.81
N THR A 254 -5.60 -7.02 -12.87
CA THR A 254 -5.80 -8.45 -13.13
C THR A 254 -6.94 -8.71 -14.12
N GLU A 255 -8.04 -7.95 -14.03
CA GLU A 255 -9.13 -8.06 -14.99
C GLU A 255 -8.74 -7.53 -16.37
N HIS A 256 -7.94 -6.46 -16.42
CA HIS A 256 -7.37 -5.96 -17.66
C HIS A 256 -6.53 -7.04 -18.36
N GLU A 257 -5.60 -7.66 -17.62
CA GLU A 257 -4.78 -8.76 -18.13
C GLU A 257 -5.63 -9.94 -18.59
N ARG A 258 -6.59 -10.37 -17.76
CA ARG A 258 -7.47 -11.50 -18.08
C ARG A 258 -8.22 -11.26 -19.39
N ILE A 259 -8.81 -10.09 -19.59
CA ILE A 259 -9.55 -9.79 -20.83
C ILE A 259 -8.60 -9.71 -22.03
N VAL A 260 -7.46 -9.02 -21.90
CA VAL A 260 -6.47 -8.90 -22.98
C VAL A 260 -5.92 -10.27 -23.40
N SER A 261 -5.72 -11.19 -22.45
CA SER A 261 -5.23 -12.55 -22.71
C SER A 261 -6.19 -13.42 -23.53
N LEU A 262 -7.49 -13.07 -23.57
CA LEU A 262 -8.50 -13.80 -24.34
C LEU A 262 -8.53 -13.36 -25.81
N LEU A 263 -7.91 -12.24 -26.14
CA LEU A 263 -7.89 -11.69 -27.50
C LEU A 263 -6.96 -12.49 -28.40
N GLN A 264 -7.39 -12.70 -29.65
CA GLN A 264 -6.64 -13.40 -30.67
C GLN A 264 -6.23 -12.47 -31.80
N ARG A 265 -5.15 -12.83 -32.49
CA ARG A 265 -4.71 -12.09 -33.67
C ARG A 265 -5.79 -12.11 -34.74
N GLY A 266 -6.20 -10.93 -35.19
CA GLY A 266 -7.28 -10.75 -36.17
C GLY A 266 -8.63 -10.39 -35.55
N ASP A 267 -8.74 -10.38 -34.22
CA ASP A 267 -9.94 -9.87 -33.55
C ASP A 267 -10.10 -8.36 -33.79
N THR A 268 -11.35 -7.93 -33.92
CA THR A 268 -11.72 -6.51 -33.93
C THR A 268 -12.30 -6.17 -32.57
N VAL A 269 -11.58 -5.32 -31.83
CA VAL A 269 -11.96 -4.90 -30.47
C VAL A 269 -12.45 -3.47 -30.50
N VAL A 270 -13.59 -3.22 -29.84
CA VAL A 270 -14.15 -1.88 -29.66
C VAL A 270 -14.25 -1.61 -28.16
N ASP A 271 -13.44 -0.68 -27.68
CA ASP A 271 -13.47 -0.22 -26.30
C ASP A 271 -14.34 1.06 -26.20
N VAL A 272 -15.57 0.89 -25.74
CA VAL A 272 -16.58 1.96 -25.67
C VAL A 272 -16.21 3.01 -24.61
N PHE A 273 -15.40 2.64 -23.61
CA PHE A 273 -15.02 3.50 -22.49
C PHE A 273 -13.51 3.43 -22.23
N ALA A 274 -12.72 3.66 -23.28
CA ALA A 274 -11.29 3.41 -23.24
C ALA A 274 -10.52 4.19 -22.17
N GLY A 275 -10.98 5.39 -21.78
CA GLY A 275 -10.25 6.21 -20.80
C GLY A 275 -8.80 6.43 -21.25
N VAL A 276 -7.83 6.04 -20.40
CA VAL A 276 -6.38 6.07 -20.74
C VAL A 276 -5.91 4.87 -21.56
N GLY A 277 -6.80 3.93 -21.87
CA GLY A 277 -6.59 2.77 -22.73
C GLY A 277 -6.01 1.52 -22.05
N PRO A 278 -6.46 1.10 -20.84
CA PRO A 278 -5.91 -0.08 -20.17
C PRO A 278 -6.20 -1.40 -20.91
N PHE A 279 -7.23 -1.46 -21.75
CA PHE A 279 -7.47 -2.58 -22.66
C PHE A 279 -6.89 -2.32 -24.06
N ALA A 280 -7.13 -1.12 -24.59
CA ALA A 280 -6.76 -0.77 -25.96
C ALA A 280 -5.24 -0.77 -26.19
N ILE A 281 -4.43 -0.26 -25.25
CA ILE A 281 -2.98 -0.19 -25.41
C ILE A 281 -2.35 -1.60 -25.35
N PRO A 282 -2.66 -2.46 -24.36
CA PRO A 282 -2.14 -3.83 -24.34
C PRO A 282 -2.66 -4.72 -25.47
N ALA A 283 -3.88 -4.48 -25.97
CA ALA A 283 -4.45 -5.19 -27.10
C ALA A 283 -3.86 -4.75 -28.45
N ALA A 284 -3.17 -3.60 -28.49
CA ALA A 284 -2.57 -3.11 -29.71
C ALA A 284 -1.46 -4.07 -30.20
N PRO A 285 -1.33 -4.29 -31.52
CA PRO A 285 -0.25 -5.12 -32.04
C PRO A 285 1.11 -4.52 -31.64
N GLY A 286 1.90 -5.25 -30.86
CA GLY A 286 3.32 -4.92 -30.67
C GLY A 286 4.05 -4.94 -32.02
N PRO A 287 5.20 -4.26 -32.15
CA PRO A 287 6.01 -4.36 -33.36
C PRO A 287 6.32 -5.82 -33.63
N LEU A 288 6.17 -6.22 -34.89
CA LEU A 288 6.52 -7.55 -35.36
C LEU A 288 7.96 -7.85 -34.94
N ASN A 289 8.13 -8.93 -34.17
CA ASN A 289 9.37 -9.49 -33.63
C ASN A 289 9.94 -8.86 -32.35
N GLY A 290 9.65 -9.51 -31.22
CA GLY A 290 10.69 -9.94 -30.28
C GLY A 290 11.61 -8.86 -29.71
N SER A 291 11.10 -7.74 -29.24
CA SER A 291 11.71 -6.98 -28.14
C SER A 291 10.77 -5.85 -27.72
N CYS A 292 10.77 -5.59 -26.42
CA CYS A 292 9.93 -4.62 -25.75
C CYS A 292 10.07 -3.24 -26.40
N SER A 293 9.01 -2.69 -27.00
CA SER A 293 9.00 -1.29 -27.43
C SER A 293 8.17 -0.47 -26.47
N GLN A 294 8.87 0.41 -25.74
CA GLN A 294 8.31 1.56 -25.04
C GLN A 294 7.41 2.36 -25.98
N GLY A 295 6.10 2.27 -25.80
CA GLY A 295 5.14 3.18 -26.42
C GLY A 295 4.78 4.28 -25.43
N VAL A 296 5.56 5.37 -25.37
CA VAL A 296 5.07 6.62 -24.78
C VAL A 296 4.13 7.23 -25.82
N LEU A 297 2.83 7.05 -25.64
CA LEU A 297 1.83 7.65 -26.51
C LEU A 297 1.62 9.13 -26.10
N HIS A 298 2.58 9.98 -26.42
CA HIS A 298 2.39 11.43 -26.42
C HIS A 298 1.55 11.78 -27.64
N ARG A 299 0.21 11.80 -27.52
CA ARG A 299 -0.66 12.49 -28.50
C ARG A 299 -2.04 12.79 -27.91
N ASN A 300 -2.21 14.06 -27.53
CA ASN A 300 -3.43 14.87 -27.61
C ASN A 300 -4.76 14.10 -27.76
N LEU A 301 -5.26 13.50 -26.68
CA LEU A 301 -6.68 13.17 -26.53
C LEU A 301 -7.50 14.41 -26.11
N SER A 302 -7.18 15.60 -26.66
CA SER A 302 -8.02 16.79 -26.50
C SER A 302 -9.19 16.83 -27.49
N HIS A 303 -9.22 15.94 -28.50
CA HIS A 303 -10.28 15.92 -29.52
C HIS A 303 -11.26 14.74 -29.43
N ALA A 304 -11.00 13.72 -28.62
CA ALA A 304 -11.99 12.67 -28.33
C ALA A 304 -13.04 13.08 -27.26
N SER A 305 -12.89 14.27 -26.66
CA SER A 305 -13.80 14.82 -25.65
C SER A 305 -14.99 15.62 -26.24
N LYS A 306 -15.03 15.87 -27.56
CA LYS A 306 -16.06 16.74 -28.18
C LYS A 306 -17.26 16.05 -28.83
N TYR A 307 -17.27 14.72 -28.93
CA TYR A 307 -18.41 13.98 -29.49
C TYR A 307 -19.08 13.10 -28.45
N SER A 308 -19.72 13.75 -27.47
CA SER A 308 -20.79 13.18 -26.65
C SER A 308 -22.06 14.01 -26.88
N GLN A 309 -22.56 13.97 -28.11
CA GLN A 309 -23.95 14.31 -28.41
C GLN A 309 -24.58 13.01 -28.96
N PRO A 310 -25.82 12.67 -28.59
CA PRO A 310 -26.50 11.52 -29.18
C PRO A 310 -26.81 11.86 -30.64
N LEU A 311 -25.93 11.46 -31.56
CA LEU A 311 -26.25 11.51 -32.99
C LEU A 311 -27.32 10.44 -33.29
N PRO A 312 -28.37 10.78 -34.05
CA PRO A 312 -29.46 9.86 -34.36
C PRO A 312 -28.91 8.69 -35.19
N LEU A 313 -29.31 7.49 -34.78
CA LEU A 313 -29.00 6.23 -35.44
C LEU A 313 -29.26 6.30 -36.95
N LEU A 314 -28.18 6.37 -37.74
CA LEU A 314 -28.20 5.93 -39.13
C LEU A 314 -28.00 4.42 -39.14
N VAL A 315 -29.12 3.70 -39.06
CA VAL A 315 -29.16 2.25 -39.27
C VAL A 315 -28.95 2.00 -40.76
N SER A 316 -27.81 1.43 -41.15
CA SER A 316 -27.65 0.87 -42.49
C SER A 316 -28.58 -0.34 -42.64
N GLU A 317 -29.32 -0.40 -43.74
CA GLU A 317 -30.40 -1.35 -44.07
C GLU A 317 -30.05 -2.86 -44.03
N SER A 318 -28.82 -3.25 -43.68
CA SER A 318 -28.43 -4.64 -43.47
C SER A 318 -28.77 -5.21 -42.08
N LEU A 319 -29.37 -4.42 -41.18
CA LEU A 319 -29.88 -4.87 -39.86
C LEU A 319 -31.42 -4.96 -39.77
N GLY A 320 -32.14 -4.64 -40.85
CA GLY A 320 -33.61 -4.65 -40.92
C GLY A 320 -34.27 -6.04 -40.95
N ARG A 321 -33.50 -7.14 -40.89
CA ARG A 321 -34.05 -8.51 -40.88
C ARG A 321 -33.87 -9.28 -39.58
N LEU A 322 -33.35 -8.64 -38.52
CA LEU A 322 -33.23 -9.27 -37.20
C LEU A 322 -34.25 -8.75 -36.15
N MET A 323 -35.00 -7.68 -36.44
CA MET A 323 -35.97 -7.08 -35.50
C MET A 323 -37.44 -7.47 -35.72
N ASN A 324 -37.78 -8.33 -36.70
CA ASN A 324 -39.15 -8.83 -36.91
C ASN A 324 -39.42 -10.21 -36.30
N ARG A 325 -38.69 -10.59 -35.24
CA ARG A 325 -38.92 -11.88 -34.54
C ARG A 325 -39.25 -11.77 -33.06
N TRP A 326 -39.64 -10.58 -32.60
CA TRP A 326 -40.30 -10.36 -31.31
C TRP A 326 -41.63 -9.60 -31.53
N SER A 327 -42.38 -10.14 -32.50
CA SER A 327 -43.79 -9.98 -32.82
C SER A 327 -44.78 -10.80 -31.98
N GLY A 328 -45.22 -10.32 -30.80
CA GLY A 328 -46.32 -10.93 -30.03
C GLY A 328 -45.85 -11.36 -28.64
N SER A 329 -46.42 -10.92 -27.53
CA SER A 329 -47.71 -10.30 -27.20
C SER A 329 -47.46 -9.51 -25.91
N GLY A 330 -47.67 -8.20 -25.85
CA GLY A 330 -48.98 -7.59 -25.68
C GLY A 330 -49.14 -7.15 -24.22
N CYS A 331 -48.79 -5.89 -23.91
CA CYS A 331 -49.54 -5.07 -22.97
C CYS A 331 -49.11 -3.60 -23.09
N SER A 332 -50.10 -2.76 -23.38
CA SER A 332 -50.04 -1.31 -23.53
C SER A 332 -49.97 -0.59 -22.17
N SER A 333 -49.24 0.52 -22.10
CA SER A 333 -49.60 1.81 -21.48
C SER A 333 -48.32 2.67 -21.41
N VAL A 334 -48.15 3.69 -22.27
CA VAL A 334 -48.48 5.12 -22.06
C VAL A 334 -47.96 5.58 -20.69
N ILE A 335 -47.01 6.53 -20.61
CA ILE A 335 -47.28 7.96 -20.48
C ILE A 335 -45.96 8.76 -20.67
N SER A 336 -46.09 9.82 -21.49
CA SER A 336 -45.34 11.09 -21.67
C SER A 336 -43.92 11.27 -21.16
#